data_AF-A0A969IW68-F1
#
_entry.id   AF-A0A969IW68-F1
#
_cell.length_a   1.000
_cell.length_b   1.000
_cell.length_c   1.000
_cell.angle_alpha   90.00
_cell.angle_beta   90.00
_cell.angle_gamma   90.00
#
_symmetry.space_group_name_H-M   'P 1'
#
loop_
_entity.id
_entity.type
_entity.pdbx_description
1 polymer ?
#
loop_
_entity_poly.entity_id
_entity_poly.type
_entity_poly.pdbx_seq_one_letter_code
_entity_poly.pdbx_strand_id
1 'polypeptide(L)'
;MTKAFHVLTAAGFAATLMAAIVGCSQAPEPNTSDSQSDSQDATTEQAATEDGSAESAPRKNDFRVVDTLTLPAPAVDPMAMVFQLRQPVGEPIGSEQIRLNYPAPGKAVVTVVIRGLQDDSVNATRTRYEFQPAPSSTDTNRLWQITQVTQQNKCQPGRGPQDWSGELCN
;
A
#
# COMPACT_ATOMS: atom_id res chain seq x y z
N MET A 1 -33.93 5.48 -54.01
CA MET A 1 -34.64 6.60 -53.35
C MET A 1 -33.69 7.17 -52.31
N THR A 2 -33.36 8.44 -52.48
CA THR A 2 -32.30 9.20 -51.81
C THR A 2 -32.83 9.86 -50.54
N LYS A 3 -31.90 10.22 -49.62
CA LYS A 3 -31.98 11.20 -48.50
C LYS A 3 -32.06 10.56 -47.10
N ALA A 4 -31.39 11.05 -46.06
CA ALA A 4 -30.49 12.19 -45.90
C ALA A 4 -29.58 11.98 -44.67
N PHE A 5 -28.33 12.42 -44.78
CA PHE A 5 -27.44 12.66 -43.65
C PHE A 5 -27.80 14.01 -43.01
N HIS A 6 -27.92 14.06 -41.69
CA HIS A 6 -27.88 15.30 -40.93
C HIS A 6 -26.72 15.25 -39.95
N VAL A 7 -25.68 15.98 -40.33
CA VAL A 7 -24.56 16.40 -39.48
C VAL A 7 -25.04 17.65 -38.75
N LEU A 8 -25.03 17.63 -37.43
CA LEU A 8 -25.15 18.83 -36.60
C LEU A 8 -23.83 19.05 -35.87
N THR A 9 -23.02 19.93 -36.45
CA THR A 9 -21.88 20.60 -35.81
C THR A 9 -22.41 21.73 -34.94
N ALA A 10 -22.10 21.69 -33.64
CA ALA A 10 -22.16 22.87 -32.77
C ALA A 10 -20.77 23.08 -32.15
N ALA A 11 -20.02 23.98 -32.77
CA ALA A 11 -18.80 24.55 -32.22
C ALA A 11 -19.18 25.76 -31.36
N GLY A 12 -18.59 25.89 -30.17
CA GLY A 12 -18.67 27.14 -29.42
C GLY A 12 -18.43 27.01 -27.93
N PHE A 13 -17.16 26.99 -27.52
CA PHE A 13 -16.76 27.52 -26.22
C PHE A 13 -15.41 28.21 -26.37
N ALA A 14 -15.46 29.53 -26.58
CA ALA A 14 -14.29 30.39 -26.50
C ALA A 14 -13.96 30.66 -25.03
N ALA A 15 -12.66 30.55 -24.75
CA ALA A 15 -12.05 30.55 -23.44
C ALA A 15 -12.06 31.92 -22.75
N THR A 16 -12.27 31.89 -21.43
CA THR A 16 -11.82 32.97 -20.54
C THR A 16 -11.40 32.37 -19.21
N LEU A 17 -10.11 32.33 -18.91
CA LEU A 17 -9.63 32.23 -17.53
C LEU A 17 -8.47 33.20 -17.34
N MET A 18 -8.69 34.19 -16.48
CA MET A 18 -7.69 35.15 -16.04
C MET A 18 -6.63 34.45 -15.19
N ALA A 19 -5.36 34.65 -15.53
CA ALA A 19 -4.23 34.31 -14.67
C ALA A 19 -3.90 35.50 -13.77
N ALA A 20 -3.94 35.31 -12.45
CA ALA A 20 -3.54 36.29 -11.47
C ALA A 20 -2.59 35.65 -10.43
N ILE A 21 -1.34 36.13 -10.46
CA ILE A 21 -0.39 36.40 -9.36
C ILE A 21 -0.27 35.40 -8.20
N VAL A 22 0.91 34.77 -8.09
CA VAL A 22 1.61 34.60 -6.80
C VAL A 22 3.09 34.88 -7.02
N GLY A 23 3.65 35.68 -6.10
CA GLY A 23 4.95 36.34 -6.21
C GLY A 23 6.18 35.46 -5.97
N CYS A 24 7.30 36.12 -6.19
CA CYS A 24 8.66 35.59 -6.22
C CYS A 24 9.06 34.89 -4.91
N SER A 25 9.62 33.69 -5.08
CA SER A 25 10.40 32.98 -4.09
C SER A 25 11.68 33.75 -3.77
N GLN A 26 11.94 34.02 -2.50
CA GLN A 26 13.28 34.30 -1.99
C GLN A 26 13.75 33.06 -1.24
N ALA A 27 14.71 32.34 -1.82
CA ALA A 27 15.44 31.27 -1.15
C ALA A 27 16.73 31.88 -0.55
N PRO A 28 17.05 31.62 0.73
CA PRO A 28 18.35 31.94 1.29
C PRO A 28 19.42 30.93 0.84
N GLU A 29 20.64 31.45 0.69
CA GLU A 29 21.85 30.83 0.18
C GLU A 29 22.33 29.61 1.01
N PRO A 30 23.05 28.64 0.40
CA PRO A 30 23.72 27.58 1.12
C PRO A 30 25.02 28.10 1.75
N ASN A 31 25.09 28.09 3.08
CA ASN A 31 26.35 28.29 3.77
C ASN A 31 27.28 27.11 3.55
N THR A 32 28.38 27.41 2.87
CA THR A 32 29.65 26.69 2.88
C THR A 32 30.15 26.51 4.31
N SER A 33 30.47 25.27 4.69
CA SER A 33 31.45 24.98 5.73
C SER A 33 32.24 23.76 5.30
N ASP A 34 33.39 24.07 4.72
CA ASP A 34 34.52 23.18 4.51
C ASP A 34 35.22 22.86 5.84
N SER A 35 36.03 21.80 5.77
CA SER A 35 37.08 21.35 6.71
C SER A 35 36.61 20.26 7.68
N GLN A 36 37.29 19.13 7.86
CA GLN A 36 38.65 18.72 7.48
C GLN A 36 38.80 17.19 7.71
N SER A 37 39.73 16.56 6.97
CA SER A 37 40.79 15.62 7.41
C SER A 37 40.59 14.88 8.75
N ASP A 38 40.88 13.59 8.94
CA ASP A 38 41.96 12.77 8.37
C ASP A 38 41.78 11.28 8.75
N SER A 39 42.23 10.40 7.86
CA SER A 39 42.97 9.14 8.06
C SER A 39 42.80 8.26 9.31
N GLN A 40 42.45 6.98 9.11
CA GLN A 40 43.07 5.77 9.72
C GLN A 40 42.43 4.52 9.07
N ASP A 41 43.15 3.77 8.24
CA ASP A 41 44.11 2.69 8.55
C ASP A 41 43.45 1.31 8.51
N ALA A 42 44.22 0.36 7.97
CA ALA A 42 43.78 -0.92 7.44
C ALA A 42 43.72 -2.03 8.50
N THR A 43 43.07 -3.12 8.07
CA THR A 43 43.25 -4.52 8.53
C THR A 43 42.32 -4.98 9.64
N THR A 44 41.35 -5.84 9.31
CA THR A 44 41.49 -7.30 9.53
C THR A 44 40.17 -8.00 9.15
N GLU A 45 40.33 -9.00 8.30
CA GLU A 45 39.38 -10.03 7.94
C GLU A 45 38.97 -10.85 9.17
N GLN A 46 37.67 -10.90 9.47
CA GLN A 46 37.10 -11.96 10.29
C GLN A 46 35.73 -12.33 9.73
N ALA A 47 35.76 -13.34 8.87
CA ALA A 47 34.61 -14.18 8.58
C ALA A 47 34.19 -14.85 9.90
N ALA A 48 33.04 -14.42 10.43
CA ALA A 48 32.27 -15.17 11.40
C ALA A 48 30.92 -15.46 10.75
N THR A 49 30.80 -16.71 10.28
CA THR A 49 29.56 -17.34 9.89
C THR A 49 28.69 -17.45 11.14
N GLU A 50 27.77 -16.51 11.33
CA GLU A 50 26.67 -16.66 12.29
C GLU A 50 25.41 -17.04 11.49
N ASP A 51 25.26 -18.35 11.32
CA ASP A 51 23.96 -18.99 11.12
C ASP A 51 23.15 -18.79 12.40
N GLY A 52 22.57 -17.60 12.49
CA GLY A 52 21.68 -17.17 13.55
C GLY A 52 20.36 -16.82 12.90
N SER A 53 19.51 -17.83 12.69
CA SER A 53 18.06 -17.64 12.52
C SER A 53 17.48 -17.09 13.82
N ALA A 54 17.88 -15.87 14.19
CA ALA A 54 17.11 -15.02 15.07
C ALA A 54 15.93 -14.57 14.23
N GLU A 55 14.77 -15.18 14.47
CA GLU A 55 13.47 -14.61 14.16
C GLU A 55 13.43 -13.23 14.86
N SER A 56 13.97 -12.21 14.19
CA SER A 56 13.96 -10.84 14.69
C SER A 56 12.51 -10.49 14.97
N ALA A 57 12.20 -10.17 16.23
CA ALA A 57 10.89 -9.68 16.60
C ALA A 57 10.44 -8.62 15.57
N PRO A 58 9.22 -8.72 15.02
CA PRO A 58 8.77 -7.80 13.98
C PRO A 58 8.93 -6.37 14.50
N ARG A 59 9.60 -5.51 13.74
CA ARG A 59 9.72 -4.08 14.06
C ARG A 59 8.32 -3.45 14.08
N LYS A 60 8.22 -2.27 14.70
CA LYS A 60 7.01 -1.46 14.85
C LYS A 60 6.21 -1.18 13.55
N ASN A 61 6.70 -1.52 12.36
CA ASN A 61 6.00 -1.40 11.07
C ASN A 61 5.97 -2.69 10.26
N ASP A 62 6.41 -3.81 10.83
CA ASP A 62 6.52 -5.05 10.10
C ASP A 62 5.12 -5.62 9.87
N PHE A 63 4.99 -6.27 8.74
CA PHE A 63 3.77 -6.88 8.26
C PHE A 63 3.91 -8.38 8.42
N ARG A 64 2.94 -9.04 9.05
CA ARG A 64 2.93 -10.51 9.09
C ARG A 64 2.38 -11.02 7.75
N VAL A 65 3.13 -11.88 7.06
CA VAL A 65 2.64 -12.52 5.83
C VAL A 65 1.56 -13.55 6.19
N VAL A 66 0.51 -13.61 5.37
CA VAL A 66 -0.58 -14.57 5.54
C VAL A 66 -0.41 -15.70 4.51
N ASP A 67 0.27 -16.77 4.92
CA ASP A 67 0.65 -17.87 4.02
C ASP A 67 -0.45 -18.90 3.77
N THR A 68 -1.46 -18.99 4.64
CA THR A 68 -2.54 -20.00 4.57
C THR A 68 -3.74 -19.54 3.74
N LEU A 69 -3.51 -18.83 2.63
CA LEU A 69 -4.59 -18.35 1.75
C LEU A 69 -4.50 -18.99 0.36
N THR A 70 -5.58 -19.65 -0.06
CA THR A 70 -5.74 -20.05 -1.46
C THR A 70 -6.10 -18.80 -2.28
N LEU A 71 -5.14 -18.33 -3.08
CA LEU A 71 -5.35 -17.15 -3.92
C LEU A 71 -6.29 -17.45 -5.10
N PRO A 72 -7.21 -16.54 -5.46
CA PRO A 72 -8.08 -16.68 -6.61
C PRO A 72 -7.28 -16.56 -7.91
N ALA A 73 -7.87 -17.04 -9.01
CA ALA A 73 -7.33 -16.84 -10.34
C ALA A 73 -7.24 -15.33 -10.68
N PRO A 74 -6.35 -14.93 -11.60
CA PRO A 74 -6.27 -13.55 -12.05
C PRO A 74 -7.60 -12.99 -12.56
N ALA A 75 -7.92 -11.74 -12.23
CA ALA A 75 -9.17 -11.10 -12.60
C ALA A 75 -9.00 -9.60 -12.90
N VAL A 76 -10.02 -9.00 -13.51
CA VAL A 76 -9.99 -7.59 -13.94
C VAL A 76 -10.06 -6.58 -12.79
N ASP A 77 -10.70 -6.95 -11.68
CA ASP A 77 -10.97 -6.05 -10.55
C ASP A 77 -10.31 -6.54 -9.25
N PRO A 78 -9.26 -5.85 -8.76
CA PRO A 78 -8.64 -6.14 -7.47
C PRO A 78 -9.62 -6.13 -6.30
N MET A 79 -10.64 -5.26 -6.33
CA MET A 79 -11.59 -5.14 -5.23
C MET A 79 -12.49 -6.38 -5.14
N ALA A 80 -13.05 -6.83 -6.26
CA ALA A 80 -13.81 -8.07 -6.33
C ALA A 80 -13.01 -9.28 -5.83
N MET A 81 -11.73 -9.37 -6.17
CA MET A 81 -10.84 -10.44 -5.69
C MET A 81 -10.71 -10.42 -4.15
N VAL A 82 -10.55 -9.23 -3.54
CA VAL A 82 -10.51 -9.12 -2.08
C VAL A 82 -11.82 -9.53 -1.42
N PHE A 83 -12.97 -9.17 -2.00
CA PHE A 83 -14.26 -9.59 -1.47
C PHE A 83 -14.47 -11.11 -1.49
N GLN A 84 -13.89 -11.80 -2.46
CA GLN A 84 -13.92 -13.28 -2.54
C GLN A 84 -13.01 -13.93 -1.49
N LEU A 85 -11.88 -13.31 -1.18
CA LEU A 85 -10.84 -13.86 -0.29
C LEU A 85 -11.08 -13.58 1.19
N ARG A 86 -11.61 -12.39 1.50
CA ARG A 86 -11.72 -11.94 2.89
C ARG A 86 -12.64 -12.88 3.66
N GLN A 87 -12.26 -13.18 4.90
CA GLN A 87 -13.14 -13.90 5.79
C GLN A 87 -14.23 -12.95 6.31
N PRO A 88 -15.51 -13.35 6.30
CA PRO A 88 -16.55 -12.57 6.97
C PRO A 88 -16.22 -12.49 8.45
N VAL A 89 -16.41 -11.31 9.05
CA VAL A 89 -16.22 -11.17 10.50
C VAL A 89 -17.41 -11.84 11.19
N GLY A 90 -17.14 -12.88 11.99
CA GLY A 90 -18.16 -13.66 12.71
C GLY A 90 -18.73 -12.96 13.95
N GLU A 91 -18.26 -11.76 14.25
CA GLU A 91 -18.60 -10.99 15.45
C GLU A 91 -18.96 -9.55 15.07
N PRO A 92 -19.70 -8.82 15.93
CA PRO A 92 -19.95 -7.40 15.74
C PRO A 92 -18.64 -6.63 15.60
N ILE A 93 -18.59 -5.74 14.61
CA ILE A 93 -17.49 -4.79 14.42
C ILE A 93 -18.00 -3.37 14.58
N GLY A 94 -17.16 -2.49 15.10
CA GLY A 94 -17.47 -1.06 15.15
C GLY A 94 -17.47 -0.42 13.75
N SER A 95 -16.44 -0.71 12.95
CA SER A 95 -16.37 -0.20 11.57
C SER A 95 -15.46 -1.04 10.67
N GLU A 96 -15.77 -1.03 9.38
CA GLU A 96 -14.92 -1.56 8.32
C GLU A 96 -14.62 -0.46 7.29
N GLN A 97 -13.36 -0.40 6.86
CA GLN A 97 -12.91 0.48 5.80
C GLN A 97 -12.07 -0.29 4.79
N ILE A 98 -12.52 -0.26 3.53
CA ILE A 98 -11.79 -0.88 2.41
C ILE A 98 -11.34 0.23 1.47
N ARG A 99 -10.06 0.26 1.11
CA ARG A 99 -9.47 1.25 0.23
C ARG A 99 -8.62 0.57 -0.85
N LEU A 100 -8.88 0.91 -2.10
CA LEU A 100 -8.03 0.56 -3.23
C LEU A 100 -7.14 1.75 -3.59
N ASN A 101 -5.84 1.52 -3.71
CA ASN A 101 -4.86 2.50 -4.15
C ASN A 101 -3.96 1.92 -5.26
N TYR A 102 -3.47 2.78 -6.15
CA TYR A 102 -2.53 2.45 -7.21
C TYR A 102 -1.22 3.23 -6.97
N PRO A 103 -0.33 2.75 -6.08
CA PRO A 103 0.85 3.52 -5.67
C PRO A 103 1.88 3.70 -6.78
N ALA A 104 1.85 2.85 -7.81
CA ALA A 104 2.74 2.91 -8.96
C ALA A 104 2.07 2.25 -10.18
N PRO A 105 2.54 2.51 -11.42
CA PRO A 105 2.10 1.76 -12.59
C PRO A 105 2.28 0.25 -12.40
N GLY A 106 1.26 -0.54 -12.74
CA GLY A 106 1.31 -1.99 -12.56
C GLY A 106 1.34 -2.44 -11.10
N LYS A 107 0.95 -1.59 -10.15
CA LYS A 107 0.74 -1.96 -8.75
C LYS A 107 -0.63 -1.52 -8.29
N ALA A 108 -1.35 -2.43 -7.65
CA ALA A 108 -2.56 -2.09 -6.91
C ALA A 108 -2.45 -2.63 -5.49
N VAL A 109 -2.99 -1.89 -4.53
CA VAL A 109 -2.99 -2.26 -3.12
C VAL A 109 -4.40 -2.05 -2.60
N VAL A 110 -5.02 -3.14 -2.14
CA VAL A 110 -6.27 -3.07 -1.39
C VAL A 110 -5.96 -3.20 0.09
N THR A 111 -6.39 -2.23 0.88
CA THR A 111 -6.25 -2.24 2.35
C THR A 111 -7.63 -2.36 2.98
N VAL A 112 -7.82 -3.37 3.82
CA VAL A 112 -9.01 -3.58 4.65
C VAL A 112 -8.62 -3.26 6.09
N VAL A 113 -9.34 -2.35 6.74
CA VAL A 113 -9.16 -1.99 8.14
C VAL A 113 -10.46 -2.25 8.87
N ILE A 114 -10.41 -3.09 9.90
CA ILE A 114 -11.53 -3.38 10.79
C ILE A 114 -11.18 -2.85 12.17
N ARG A 115 -12.13 -2.17 12.82
CA ARG A 115 -11.95 -1.55 14.15
C ARG A 115 -13.13 -1.86 15.06
N GLY A 116 -12.86 -1.78 16.36
CA GLY A 116 -13.87 -2.09 17.36
C GLY A 116 -14.25 -3.56 17.31
N LEU A 117 -13.21 -4.42 17.24
CA LEU A 117 -13.36 -5.84 17.45
C LEU A 117 -13.69 -6.09 18.92
N GLN A 118 -14.55 -7.07 19.18
CA GLN A 118 -14.97 -7.43 20.55
C GLN A 118 -13.97 -8.34 21.27
N ASP A 119 -12.89 -8.69 20.58
CA ASP A 119 -11.75 -9.42 21.10
C ASP A 119 -11.08 -8.65 22.26
N ASP A 120 -10.70 -9.39 23.30
CA ASP A 120 -10.11 -8.86 24.53
C ASP A 120 -8.62 -8.49 24.38
N SER A 121 -8.02 -8.87 23.26
CA SER A 121 -6.60 -8.73 22.95
C SER A 121 -6.37 -7.81 21.74
N VAL A 122 -7.19 -7.91 20.70
CA VAL A 122 -7.07 -7.17 19.43
C VAL A 122 -8.11 -6.05 19.35
N ASN A 123 -7.65 -4.81 19.19
CA ASN A 123 -8.52 -3.63 19.03
C ASN A 123 -8.92 -3.39 17.56
N ALA A 124 -7.97 -3.60 16.64
CA ALA A 124 -8.17 -3.38 15.22
C ALA A 124 -7.22 -4.24 14.38
N THR A 125 -7.65 -4.60 13.18
CA THR A 125 -6.85 -5.32 12.19
C THR A 125 -6.71 -4.49 10.92
N ARG A 126 -5.59 -4.66 10.24
CA ARG A 126 -5.32 -4.10 8.92
C ARG A 126 -4.75 -5.20 8.04
N THR A 127 -5.48 -5.56 7.00
CA THR A 127 -5.03 -6.51 5.99
C THR A 127 -4.73 -5.78 4.69
N ARG A 128 -3.58 -6.04 4.10
CA ARG A 128 -3.12 -5.45 2.85
C ARG A 128 -2.93 -6.56 1.80
N TYR A 129 -3.58 -6.38 0.67
CA TYR A 129 -3.51 -7.25 -0.50
C TYR A 129 -2.73 -6.53 -1.58
N GLU A 130 -1.60 -7.08 -2.00
CA GLU A 130 -0.76 -6.52 -3.05
C GLU A 130 -0.96 -7.21 -4.38
N PHE A 131 -1.18 -6.42 -5.42
CA PHE A 131 -1.47 -6.89 -6.75
C PHE A 131 -0.44 -6.42 -7.76
N GLN A 132 -0.25 -7.27 -8.78
CA GLN A 132 0.52 -6.96 -9.97
C GLN A 132 -0.25 -7.46 -11.20
N PRO A 133 0.03 -6.94 -12.40
CA PRO A 133 -0.48 -7.51 -13.64
C PRO A 133 -0.14 -9.00 -13.71
N ALA A 134 -1.13 -9.80 -14.07
CA ALA A 134 -0.92 -11.21 -14.32
C ALA A 134 -0.06 -11.41 -15.58
N PRO A 135 0.72 -12.49 -15.68
CA PRO A 135 1.52 -12.78 -16.89
C PRO A 135 0.69 -12.86 -18.18
N SER A 136 -0.59 -13.26 -18.07
CA SER A 136 -1.54 -13.32 -19.18
C SER A 136 -2.21 -11.98 -19.51
N SER A 137 -1.88 -10.91 -18.78
CA SER A 137 -2.40 -9.57 -19.01
C SER A 137 -1.92 -9.01 -20.33
N THR A 138 -2.80 -8.30 -21.04
CA THR A 138 -2.46 -7.52 -22.24
C THR A 138 -2.85 -6.06 -22.03
N ASP A 139 -2.45 -5.17 -22.94
CA ASP A 139 -2.80 -3.74 -22.84
C ASP A 139 -4.31 -3.48 -22.93
N THR A 140 -5.03 -4.33 -23.66
CA THR A 140 -6.49 -4.25 -23.84
C THR A 140 -7.28 -5.08 -22.82
N ASN A 141 -6.63 -6.03 -22.16
CA ASN A 141 -7.23 -6.87 -21.12
C ASN A 141 -6.29 -6.99 -19.92
N ARG A 142 -6.35 -5.98 -19.04
CA ARG A 142 -5.54 -5.94 -17.84
C ARG A 142 -6.11 -6.86 -16.77
N LEU A 143 -5.38 -7.92 -16.46
CA LEU A 143 -5.70 -8.85 -15.38
C LEU A 143 -4.75 -8.62 -14.22
N TRP A 144 -5.26 -8.68 -13.01
CA TRP A 144 -4.52 -8.56 -11.77
C TRP A 144 -4.40 -9.92 -11.10
N GLN A 145 -3.25 -10.17 -10.50
CA GLN A 145 -3.03 -11.30 -9.61
C GLN A 145 -2.54 -10.80 -8.25
N ILE A 146 -2.93 -11.50 -7.18
CA ILE A 146 -2.41 -11.22 -5.84
C ILE A 146 -1.02 -11.82 -5.74
N THR A 147 -0.09 -11.01 -5.25
CA THR A 147 1.31 -11.40 -5.06
C THR A 147 1.67 -11.55 -3.60
N GLN A 148 0.96 -10.85 -2.70
CA GLN A 148 1.20 -10.92 -1.28
C GLN A 148 -0.06 -10.51 -0.50
N VAL A 149 -0.29 -11.18 0.62
CA VAL A 149 -1.27 -10.75 1.63
C VAL A 149 -0.54 -10.61 2.95
N THR A 150 -0.72 -9.45 3.58
CA THR A 150 -0.09 -9.15 4.87
C THR A 150 -1.09 -8.61 5.86
N GLN A 151 -0.81 -8.79 7.15
CA GLN A 151 -1.64 -8.34 8.25
C GLN A 151 -0.84 -7.58 9.31
N GLN A 152 -1.48 -6.59 9.90
CA GLN A 152 -1.05 -5.88 11.11
C GLN A 152 -2.24 -5.76 12.07
N ASN A 153 -1.94 -5.67 13.36
CA ASN A 153 -2.93 -5.48 14.40
C ASN A 153 -2.58 -4.23 15.24
N LYS A 154 -3.60 -3.68 15.89
CA LYS A 154 -3.46 -2.82 17.06
C LYS A 154 -4.05 -3.59 18.23
N CYS A 155 -3.30 -3.75 19.31
CA CYS A 155 -3.75 -4.47 20.49
C CYS A 155 -4.55 -3.57 21.43
N GLN A 156 -5.36 -4.19 22.28
CA GLN A 156 -6.00 -3.50 23.40
C GLN A 156 -4.93 -2.96 24.37
N PRO A 157 -5.24 -1.94 25.19
CA PRO A 157 -4.30 -1.40 26.17
C PRO A 157 -3.71 -2.48 27.08
N GLY A 158 -2.37 -2.54 27.14
CA GLY A 158 -1.66 -3.53 27.97
C GLY A 158 -1.50 -4.92 27.34
N ARG A 159 -2.02 -5.15 26.12
CA ARG A 159 -1.99 -6.45 25.42
C ARG A 159 -0.99 -6.51 24.25
N GLY A 160 0.05 -5.68 24.30
CA GLY A 160 1.06 -5.55 23.23
C GLY A 160 1.03 -4.19 22.50
N PRO A 161 1.47 -4.13 21.23
CA PRO A 161 1.61 -2.87 20.49
C PRO A 161 0.30 -2.10 20.29
N GLN A 162 0.32 -0.81 20.61
CA GLN A 162 -0.83 0.10 20.44
C GLN A 162 -0.85 0.78 19.05
N ASP A 163 0.27 0.73 18.34
CA ASP A 163 0.40 1.11 16.93
C ASP A 163 0.28 -0.12 16.02
N TRP A 164 0.17 0.10 14.72
CA TRP A 164 0.08 -1.00 13.75
C TRP A 164 1.38 -1.81 13.75
N SER A 165 1.33 -3.05 14.19
CA SER A 165 2.47 -3.98 14.18
C SER A 165 2.05 -5.34 13.61
N GLY A 166 3.00 -6.09 13.08
CA GLY A 166 2.85 -7.49 12.70
C GLY A 166 2.93 -8.45 13.88
N GLU A 167 3.30 -7.95 15.06
CA GLU A 167 3.30 -8.72 16.31
C GLU A 167 1.87 -9.15 16.71
N LEU A 168 1.79 -10.31 17.36
CA LEU A 168 0.54 -10.79 17.93
C LEU A 168 0.23 -10.06 19.24
N CYS A 169 -1.06 -9.92 19.54
CA CYS A 169 -1.51 -9.42 20.84
C CYS A 169 -1.45 -10.56 21.88
N ASN A 170 -1.11 -10.22 23.12
CA ASN A 170 -0.94 -11.15 24.23
C ASN A 170 -1.88 -10.78 25.39
#